data_AF-A0A0B2UX60-F1
#
_entry.id   AF-A0A0B2UX60-F1
#
_cell.length_a   1.000
_cell.length_b   1.000
_cell.length_c   1.000
_cell.angle_alpha   90.00
_cell.angle_beta   90.00
_cell.angle_gamma   90.00
#
_symmetry.space_group_name_H-M   'P 1'
#
loop_
_entity.id
_entity.type
_entity.pdbx_description
1 polymer ?
#
loop_
_entity_poly.entity_id
_entity_poly.type
_entity_poly.pdbx_seq_one_letter_code
_entity_poly.pdbx_strand_id
1 'polypeptide(L)'
;MALKICTSASIPPDAIEKIFRHGIRKPGRSRPIKICFKDKNAPAQILSVLRRNLTFAQVLPRGSRIRRDLTPRELELEYNARKECYERNKKENLNAYYVDDHFHIVRKKTPSPWKTITTSEMPTTTIPTETTPISSGTIPTATEALPLNDNRAPKQSRAPHASIRRTKNH
;
A
#
# COMPACT_ATOMS: atom_id res chain seq x y z
N MET A 1 9.29 -15.93 -19.72
CA MET A 1 8.78 -14.56 -19.46
C MET A 1 9.74 -13.73 -18.61
N ALA A 2 10.21 -14.21 -17.46
CA ALA A 2 11.14 -13.44 -16.60
C ALA A 2 12.47 -13.10 -17.31
N LEU A 3 13.07 -14.04 -18.05
CA LEU A 3 14.25 -13.77 -18.88
C LEU A 3 13.99 -12.70 -19.93
N LYS A 4 12.86 -12.75 -20.65
CA LYS A 4 12.47 -11.71 -21.62
C LYS A 4 12.43 -10.31 -20.98
N ILE A 5 11.84 -10.19 -19.79
CA ILE A 5 11.82 -8.93 -19.04
C ILE A 5 13.25 -8.45 -18.77
N CYS A 6 14.17 -9.34 -18.35
CA CYS A 6 15.56 -9.00 -18.08
C CYS A 6 16.34 -8.59 -19.34
N THR A 7 16.14 -9.30 -20.45
CA THR A 7 16.77 -8.97 -21.73
C THR A 7 16.28 -7.63 -22.27
N SER A 8 14.96 -7.38 -22.24
CA SER A 8 14.41 -6.09 -22.64
C SER A 8 14.89 -4.96 -21.70
N ALA A 9 15.09 -5.29 -20.43
CA ALA A 9 15.73 -4.46 -19.42
C ALA A 9 17.23 -4.17 -19.70
N SER A 10 17.79 -4.61 -20.83
CA SER A 10 19.22 -4.48 -21.17
C SER A 10 20.14 -5.12 -20.13
N ILE A 11 19.65 -6.14 -19.41
CA ILE A 11 20.50 -6.93 -18.52
C ILE A 11 21.17 -8.02 -19.36
N PRO A 12 22.52 -8.06 -19.40
CA PRO A 12 23.27 -9.04 -20.17
C PRO A 12 22.95 -10.47 -19.70
N PRO A 13 22.40 -11.36 -20.55
CA PRO A 13 22.02 -12.72 -20.15
C PRO A 13 23.19 -13.57 -19.66
N ASP A 14 24.38 -13.32 -20.19
CA ASP A 14 25.65 -13.96 -19.83
C ASP A 14 26.12 -13.61 -18.41
N ALA A 15 25.75 -12.44 -17.89
CA ALA A 15 26.03 -12.04 -16.51
C ALA A 15 25.09 -12.69 -15.49
N ILE A 16 23.97 -13.26 -15.94
CA ILE A 16 22.96 -13.86 -15.09
C ILE A 16 23.33 -15.31 -14.78
N GLU A 17 23.31 -15.65 -13.50
CA GLU A 17 23.45 -17.02 -13.01
C GLU A 17 22.10 -17.73 -12.94
N LYS A 18 21.09 -17.06 -12.35
CA LYS A 18 19.77 -17.66 -12.12
C LYS A 18 18.67 -16.62 -12.11
N ILE A 19 17.51 -16.97 -12.67
CA ILE A 19 16.28 -16.16 -12.60
C ILE A 19 15.14 -17.02 -12.08
N PHE A 20 14.41 -16.52 -11.09
CA PHE A 20 13.23 -17.21 -10.58
C PHE A 20 12.23 -16.23 -9.96
N ARG A 21 10.99 -16.70 -9.77
CA ARG A 21 9.98 -15.93 -9.03
C ARG A 21 10.02 -16.32 -7.56
N HIS A 22 10.07 -15.33 -6.68
CA HIS A 22 10.14 -15.55 -5.23
C HIS A 22 8.76 -15.41 -4.57
N GLY A 23 8.52 -16.23 -3.55
CA GLY A 23 7.31 -16.22 -2.75
C GLY A 23 6.14 -17.04 -3.30
N ILE A 24 5.06 -17.05 -2.52
CA ILE A 24 3.83 -17.79 -2.82
C ILE A 24 2.98 -17.01 -3.83
N ARG A 25 2.35 -17.72 -4.77
CA ARG A 25 1.46 -17.10 -5.77
C ARG A 25 0.19 -16.61 -5.06
N LYS A 26 -0.11 -15.32 -5.19
CA LYS A 26 -1.37 -14.72 -4.71
C LYS A 26 -2.19 -14.25 -5.92
N PRO A 27 -3.52 -14.43 -5.92
CA PRO A 27 -4.39 -13.88 -6.96
C PRO A 27 -4.20 -12.36 -7.08
N GLY A 28 -4.22 -11.84 -8.31
CA GLY A 28 -4.10 -10.39 -8.57
C GLY A 28 -2.72 -9.76 -8.29
N ARG A 29 -1.73 -10.50 -7.79
CA ARG A 29 -0.37 -9.96 -7.54
C ARG A 29 0.70 -10.79 -8.23
N SER A 30 1.47 -10.13 -9.10
CA SER A 30 2.68 -10.69 -9.69
C SER A 30 3.73 -10.95 -8.61
N ARG A 31 4.29 -12.17 -8.60
CA ARG A 31 5.41 -12.51 -7.70
C ARG A 31 6.68 -11.74 -8.10
N PRO A 32 7.46 -11.23 -7.12
CA PRO A 32 8.77 -10.66 -7.38
C PRO A 32 9.66 -11.61 -8.20
N ILE A 33 10.48 -11.04 -9.08
CA ILE A 33 11.51 -11.78 -9.81
C ILE A 33 12.82 -11.54 -9.08
N LYS A 34 13.52 -12.61 -8.72
CA LYS A 34 14.90 -12.57 -8.22
C LYS A 34 15.85 -12.92 -9.36
N ILE A 35 16.91 -12.14 -9.47
CA ILE A 35 17.97 -12.30 -10.45
C ILE A 35 19.26 -12.46 -9.66
N CYS A 36 19.89 -13.64 -9.78
CA CYS A 36 21.22 -13.91 -9.26
C CYS A 36 22.22 -13.65 -10.39
N PHE A 37 23.25 -12.88 -10.09
CA PHE A 37 24.34 -12.57 -11.02
C PHE A 37 25.56 -13.40 -10.68
N LYS A 38 26.35 -13.76 -11.70
CA LYS A 38 27.60 -14.51 -11.51
C LYS A 38 28.63 -13.70 -10.72
N ASP A 39 28.73 -12.41 -11.04
CA ASP A 39 29.57 -11.47 -10.31
C ASP A 39 28.81 -10.81 -9.15
N LYS A 40 29.47 -10.69 -8.00
CA LYS A 40 28.94 -10.06 -6.78
C LYS A 40 28.80 -8.56 -6.91
N ASN A 41 29.60 -7.91 -7.76
CA ASN A 41 29.58 -6.45 -7.94
C ASN A 41 28.62 -5.98 -9.05
N ALA A 42 28.29 -6.87 -10.00
CA ALA A 42 27.34 -6.61 -11.08
C ALA A 42 25.98 -6.01 -10.62
N PRO A 43 25.32 -6.45 -9.53
CA PRO A 43 24.04 -5.89 -9.12
C PRO A 43 24.10 -4.38 -8.88
N ALA A 44 25.15 -3.88 -8.22
CA ALA A 44 25.29 -2.47 -7.90
C ALA A 44 25.50 -1.61 -9.16
N GLN A 45 26.34 -2.09 -10.07
CA GLN A 45 26.60 -1.40 -11.33
C GLN A 45 25.36 -1.37 -12.22
N ILE A 46 24.69 -2.52 -12.36
CA ILE A 46 23.46 -2.65 -13.15
C ILE A 46 22.39 -1.73 -12.56
N LEU A 47 22.13 -1.78 -11.25
CA LEU A 47 21.14 -0.89 -10.62
C LEU A 47 21.43 0.59 -10.86
N SER A 48 22.70 1.00 -10.82
CA SER A 48 23.11 2.38 -11.11
C SER A 48 22.77 2.78 -12.54
N VAL A 49 23.09 1.92 -13.52
CA VAL A 49 22.78 2.15 -14.94
C VAL A 49 21.28 2.18 -15.19
N LEU A 50 20.55 1.19 -14.64
CA LEU A 50 19.10 1.07 -14.82
C LEU A 50 18.32 2.27 -14.27
N ARG A 51 18.82 2.90 -13.20
CA ARG A 51 18.18 4.09 -12.60
C ARG A 51 18.47 5.37 -13.37
N ARG A 52 19.64 5.48 -14.01
CA ARG A 52 19.98 6.63 -14.87
C ARG A 52 19.24 6.57 -16.20
N ASN A 53 19.01 5.37 -16.71
CA ASN A 53 18.39 5.19 -18.01
C ASN A 53 16.85 5.21 -17.91
N LEU A 54 16.25 6.36 -18.23
CA LEU A 54 14.79 6.55 -18.19
C LEU A 54 14.02 5.62 -19.16
N THR A 55 14.65 5.15 -20.24
CA THR A 55 14.01 4.19 -21.16
C THR A 55 13.74 2.85 -20.50
N PHE A 56 14.51 2.50 -19.48
CA PHE A 56 14.31 1.27 -18.70
C PHE A 56 12.93 1.19 -18.05
N ALA A 57 12.43 2.32 -17.53
CA ALA A 57 11.12 2.42 -16.92
C ALA A 57 9.98 2.20 -17.93
N GLN A 58 10.23 2.40 -19.22
CA GLN A 58 9.27 2.18 -20.30
C GLN A 58 9.13 0.70 -20.66
N VAL A 59 10.20 -0.08 -20.47
CA VAL A 59 10.24 -1.51 -20.81
C VAL A 59 9.56 -2.36 -19.73
N LEU A 60 9.63 -1.93 -18.48
CA LEU A 60 9.02 -2.66 -17.38
C LEU A 60 7.50 -2.41 -17.32
N PRO A 61 6.72 -3.42 -16.86
CA PRO A 61 5.30 -3.20 -16.56
C PRO A 61 5.12 -1.99 -15.64
N ARG A 62 4.09 -1.18 -15.91
CA ARG A 62 3.82 0.04 -15.14
C ARG A 62 3.75 -0.25 -13.65
N GLY A 63 4.45 0.57 -12.86
CA GLY A 63 4.52 0.41 -11.40
C GLY A 63 5.52 -0.65 -10.92
N SER A 64 6.28 -1.28 -11.82
CA SER A 64 7.41 -2.13 -11.44
C SER A 64 8.46 -1.33 -10.67
N ARG A 65 9.10 -1.97 -9.70
CA ARG A 65 10.18 -1.40 -8.92
C ARG A 65 11.35 -2.34 -8.93
N ILE A 66 12.55 -1.78 -9.06
CA ILE A 66 13.79 -2.54 -8.96
C ILE A 66 14.54 -2.07 -7.72
N ARG A 67 15.04 -3.04 -6.96
CA ARG A 67 15.89 -2.84 -5.80
C ARG A 67 16.88 -3.99 -5.72
N ARG A 68 18.02 -3.75 -5.05
CA ARG A 68 18.86 -4.83 -4.55
C ARG A 68 18.12 -5.63 -3.48
N ASP A 69 18.47 -6.90 -3.35
CA ASP A 69 18.07 -7.67 -2.18
C ASP A 69 18.85 -7.15 -0.96
N LEU A 70 18.13 -6.91 0.13
CA LEU A 70 18.66 -6.38 1.38
C LEU A 70 18.86 -7.52 2.38
N THR A 71 19.91 -7.42 3.17
CA THR A 71 20.10 -8.25 4.36
C THR A 71 19.06 -7.90 5.44
N PRO A 72 18.80 -8.78 6.43
CA PRO A 72 17.89 -8.47 7.53
C PRO A 72 18.25 -7.18 8.27
N ARG A 73 19.54 -6.92 8.46
CA ARG A 73 20.03 -5.69 9.12
C ARG A 73 19.72 -4.45 8.29
N GLU A 74 19.95 -4.51 6.98
CA GLU A 74 19.65 -3.40 6.07
C GLU A 74 18.15 -3.15 5.95
N LEU A 75 17.31 -4.20 6.00
CA LEU A 75 15.85 -4.04 6.05
C LEU A 75 15.39 -3.27 7.30
N GLU A 76 16.03 -3.53 8.44
CA GLU A 76 15.74 -2.79 9.69
C GLU A 76 16.14 -1.31 9.56
N LEU A 77 17.33 -1.04 9.01
CA LEU A 77 17.78 0.33 8.75
C LEU A 77 16.85 1.06 7.78
N GLU A 78 16.44 0.41 6.68
CA GLU A 78 15.49 0.95 5.72
C GLU A 78 14.15 1.29 6.39
N TYR A 79 13.64 0.38 7.22
CA TYR A 79 12.38 0.56 7.92
C TYR A 79 12.43 1.78 8.85
N ASN A 80 13.49 1.90 9.65
CA ASN A 80 13.68 3.01 10.58
C ASN A 80 13.82 4.34 9.83
N ALA A 81 14.65 4.39 8.79
CA ALA A 81 14.83 5.60 7.97
C ALA A 81 13.52 6.03 7.29
N ARG A 82 12.72 5.08 6.79
CA ARG A 82 11.41 5.37 6.17
C ARG A 82 10.40 5.88 7.18
N LYS A 83 10.36 5.29 8.38
CA LYS A 83 9.50 5.75 9.47
C LYS A 83 9.83 7.19 9.86
N GLU A 84 11.11 7.48 10.05
CA GLU A 84 11.57 8.83 10.37
C GLU A 84 11.28 9.82 9.23
N CYS A 85 11.53 9.44 7.98
CA CYS A 85 11.21 10.25 6.80
C CYS A 85 9.72 10.58 6.71
N TYR A 86 8.85 9.62 7.04
CA TYR A 86 7.40 9.84 7.08
C TYR A 86 7.01 10.87 8.15
N GLU A 87 7.55 10.75 9.37
CA GLU A 87 7.25 11.71 10.44
C GLU A 87 7.75 13.12 10.13
N ARG A 88 8.93 13.25 9.51
CA ARG A 88 9.45 14.56 9.05
C ARG A 88 8.54 15.20 8.00
N ASN A 89 8.13 14.42 7.00
CA ASN A 89 7.22 14.88 5.95
C ASN A 89 5.84 15.28 6.50
N LYS A 90 5.31 14.48 7.43
CA LYS A 90 4.05 14.77 8.13
C LYS A 90 4.14 16.07 8.93
N LYS A 91 5.25 16.28 9.66
CA LYS A 91 5.47 17.48 10.47
C LYS A 91 5.56 18.75 9.62
N GLU A 92 6.24 18.69 8.48
CA GLU A 92 6.36 19.83 7.55
C GLU A 92 5.15 20.01 6.63
N ASN A 93 4.17 19.09 6.69
CA ASN A 93 3.04 19.02 5.75
C ASN A 93 3.47 19.07 4.27
N LEU A 94 4.68 18.58 3.99
CA LEU A 94 5.30 18.54 2.68
C LEU A 94 5.97 17.18 2.45
N ASN A 95 5.92 16.69 1.22
CA ASN A 95 6.69 15.52 0.78
C ASN A 95 8.13 15.94 0.44
N ALA A 96 8.82 16.51 1.43
CA ALA A 96 10.13 17.15 1.29
C ALA A 96 11.30 16.18 1.41
N TYR A 97 11.13 15.06 2.09
CA TYR A 97 12.18 14.07 2.33
C TYR A 97 11.90 12.77 1.59
N TYR A 98 12.97 12.07 1.23
CA TYR A 98 12.95 10.69 0.78
C TYR A 98 14.15 9.93 1.35
N VAL A 99 14.08 8.60 1.34
CA VAL A 99 15.18 7.73 1.76
C VAL A 99 15.93 7.26 0.51
N ASP A 100 17.25 7.45 0.49
CA ASP A 100 18.11 6.94 -0.59
C ASP A 100 18.47 5.45 -0.40
N ASP A 101 19.27 4.89 -1.32
CA ASP A 101 19.67 3.47 -1.27
C ASP A 101 20.68 3.13 -0.16
N HIS A 102 21.30 4.15 0.42
CA HIS A 102 22.19 4.06 1.56
C HIS A 102 21.46 4.33 2.88
N PHE A 103 20.13 4.41 2.84
CA PHE A 103 19.25 4.66 3.97
C PHE A 103 19.38 6.05 4.60
N HIS A 104 19.94 7.02 3.86
CA HIS A 104 19.99 8.41 4.28
C HIS A 104 18.68 9.12 3.95
N ILE A 105 18.26 10.02 4.84
CA ILE A 105 17.12 10.89 4.61
C ILE A 105 17.60 12.13 3.88
N VAL A 106 17.20 12.26 2.61
CA VAL A 106 17.61 13.35 1.72
C VAL A 106 16.44 14.28 1.47
N ARG A 107 16.69 15.59 1.49
CA ARG A 107 15.70 16.62 1.15
C ARG A 107 15.63 16.81 -0.36
N LYS A 108 14.42 16.83 -0.92
CA LYS A 108 14.14 17.15 -2.32
C LYS A 108 14.37 18.63 -2.57
N LYS A 109 14.83 18.95 -3.77
CA LYS A 109 14.97 20.35 -4.22
C LYS A 109 13.61 21.04 -4.35
N THR A 110 12.59 20.34 -4.83
CA THR A 110 11.23 20.85 -5.03
C THR A 110 10.23 19.92 -4.31
N PRO A 111 9.86 20.23 -3.06
CA PRO A 111 8.90 19.43 -2.31
C PRO A 111 7.49 19.58 -2.90
N SER A 112 6.71 18.50 -2.89
CA SER A 112 5.28 18.54 -3.22
C SER A 112 4.44 18.63 -1.95
N PRO A 113 3.17 19.08 -2.01
CA PRO A 113 2.26 19.01 -0.87
C PRO A 113 2.17 17.59 -0.29
N TRP A 114 2.05 17.49 1.02
CA TRP A 114 1.81 16.21 1.68
C TRP A 114 0.38 15.75 1.38
N LYS A 115 0.24 14.52 0.89
CA LYS A 115 -1.07 13.92 0.67
C LYS A 115 -1.57 13.34 1.99
N THR A 116 -2.39 14.10 2.71
CA THR A 116 -3.26 13.54 3.74
C THR A 116 -4.24 12.63 3.02
N ILE A 117 -4.37 11.38 3.45
CA ILE A 117 -5.47 10.54 3.00
C ILE A 117 -6.73 11.21 3.55
N THR A 118 -7.41 12.01 2.73
CA THR A 118 -8.78 12.41 3.01
C THR A 118 -9.58 11.11 2.95
N THR A 119 -9.92 10.55 4.11
CA THR A 119 -11.00 9.58 4.20
C THR A 119 -12.21 10.28 3.59
N SER A 120 -12.60 9.88 2.38
CA SER A 120 -13.80 10.35 1.72
C SER A 120 -14.94 10.30 2.73
N GLU A 121 -15.50 11.45 3.06
CA GLU A 121 -16.73 11.53 3.82
C GLU A 121 -17.76 10.63 3.11
N MET A 122 -18.33 9.70 3.88
CA MET A 122 -19.45 8.89 3.41
C MET A 122 -20.55 9.85 2.95
N PRO A 123 -21.05 9.77 1.71
CA PRO A 123 -22.20 10.57 1.32
C PRO A 123 -23.36 10.13 2.23
N THR A 124 -23.79 11.05 3.09
CA THR A 124 -25.04 10.92 3.82
C THR A 124 -26.13 11.15 2.78
N THR A 125 -26.76 10.06 2.36
CA THR A 125 -27.98 10.12 1.54
C THR A 125 -29.08 10.77 2.38
N THR A 126 -29.24 12.07 2.27
CA THR A 126 -30.44 12.76 2.72
C THR A 126 -31.55 12.42 1.72
N ILE A 127 -32.47 11.56 2.14
CA ILE A 127 -33.70 11.28 1.40
C ILE A 127 -34.56 12.55 1.49
N PRO A 128 -34.99 13.16 0.36
CA PRO A 128 -35.98 14.22 0.42
C PRO A 128 -37.35 13.61 0.74
N THR A 129 -37.93 14.00 1.87
CA THR A 129 -39.35 13.76 2.15
C THR A 129 -40.17 14.64 1.21
N GLU A 130 -40.77 14.06 0.18
CA GLU A 130 -41.82 14.71 -0.60
C GLU A 130 -43.07 14.86 0.28
N THR A 131 -43.43 16.12 0.58
CA THR A 131 -44.72 16.48 1.17
C THR A 131 -45.72 16.70 0.05
N THR A 132 -46.58 15.72 -0.23
CA THR A 132 -47.77 15.90 -1.09
C THR A 132 -48.93 16.41 -0.24
N PRO A 133 -49.63 17.49 -0.62
CA PRO A 133 -50.89 17.87 0.00
C PRO A 133 -52.05 17.27 -0.79
N ILE A 134 -52.92 16.49 -0.15
CA ILE A 134 -54.24 16.18 -0.71
C ILE A 134 -55.31 16.35 0.38
N SER A 135 -56.29 17.16 0.02
CA SER A 135 -57.42 17.65 0.80
C SER A 135 -58.57 16.63 0.84
N SER A 136 -59.28 16.65 1.99
CA SER A 136 -60.68 16.30 2.24
C SER A 136 -61.13 14.83 2.29
N GLY A 137 -61.61 14.41 3.47
CA GLY A 137 -62.82 13.59 3.58
C GLY A 137 -62.78 12.34 4.48
N THR A 138 -63.39 12.47 5.68
CA THR A 138 -64.19 11.45 6.41
C THR A 138 -63.49 10.54 7.44
N ILE A 139 -63.98 10.61 8.69
CA ILE A 139 -63.68 9.77 9.87
C ILE A 139 -64.66 8.57 9.89
N PRO A 140 -64.30 7.41 10.48
CA PRO A 140 -64.89 7.08 11.80
C PRO A 140 -63.93 6.39 12.81
N THR A 141 -63.95 6.93 14.03
CA THR A 141 -64.04 6.35 15.39
C THR A 141 -63.44 4.99 15.80
N ALA A 142 -62.62 5.08 16.87
CA ALA A 142 -62.38 4.19 18.03
C ALA A 142 -61.48 2.93 17.93
N THR A 143 -60.42 2.87 18.76
CA THR A 143 -60.34 2.02 19.98
C THR A 143 -58.95 2.19 20.65
N GLU A 144 -58.93 2.23 21.99
CA GLU A 144 -57.77 2.35 22.89
C GLU A 144 -56.71 1.24 22.73
N ALA A 145 -55.44 1.58 23.02
CA ALA A 145 -54.61 0.95 24.07
C ALA A 145 -53.15 1.43 24.03
N LEU A 146 -52.66 1.97 25.15
CA LEU A 146 -51.27 1.90 25.62
C LEU A 146 -51.14 0.60 26.46
N PRO A 147 -49.96 -0.06 26.66
CA PRO A 147 -48.77 0.60 27.21
C PRO A 147 -47.37 0.03 26.86
N LEU A 148 -46.38 0.77 27.37
CA LEU A 148 -45.01 0.42 27.80
C LEU A 148 -44.38 -0.91 27.34
N ASN A 149 -43.16 -0.83 26.80
CA ASN A 149 -42.06 -1.53 27.47
C ASN A 149 -40.70 -0.86 27.23
N ASP A 150 -40.09 -0.44 28.34
CA ASP A 150 -38.65 -0.29 28.50
C ASP A 150 -37.96 -1.63 28.19
N ASN A 151 -36.77 -1.59 27.58
CA ASN A 151 -35.57 -2.29 28.06
C ASN A 151 -34.42 -2.21 27.04
N ARG A 152 -33.48 -1.32 27.35
CA ARG A 152 -32.03 -1.58 27.50
C ARG A 152 -31.31 -2.41 26.41
N ALA A 153 -30.38 -1.72 25.74
CA ALA A 153 -29.37 -2.25 24.83
C ALA A 153 -28.54 -3.43 25.38
N PRO A 154 -28.05 -4.34 24.50
CA PRO A 154 -26.85 -5.10 24.75
C PRO A 154 -25.64 -4.49 24.05
N LYS A 155 -24.62 -4.17 24.85
CA LYS A 155 -23.24 -3.90 24.44
C LYS A 155 -22.73 -5.07 23.59
N GLN A 156 -22.31 -4.82 22.35
CA GLN A 156 -21.51 -5.80 21.61
C GLN A 156 -20.05 -5.73 22.03
N SER A 157 -19.52 -6.94 22.23
CA SER A 157 -18.28 -7.29 22.88
C SER A 157 -17.07 -7.12 21.98
N ARG A 158 -15.95 -6.79 22.64
CA ARG A 158 -14.60 -6.66 22.12
C ARG A 158 -14.10 -8.02 21.61
N ALA A 159 -13.80 -8.14 20.31
CA ALA A 159 -13.15 -9.33 19.77
C ALA A 159 -11.62 -9.30 20.05
N PRO A 160 -10.99 -10.45 20.39
CA PRO A 160 -9.62 -10.50 20.89
C PRO A 160 -8.56 -10.51 19.79
N HIS A 161 -7.41 -9.96 20.15
CA HIS A 161 -6.12 -9.98 19.45
C HIS A 161 -5.72 -11.41 19.03
N ALA A 162 -5.52 -11.64 17.73
CA ALA A 162 -4.94 -12.89 17.24
C ALA A 162 -3.40 -12.84 17.35
N SER A 163 -2.89 -13.67 18.25
CA SER A 163 -1.48 -14.02 18.47
C SER A 163 -0.90 -14.75 17.26
N ILE A 164 0.24 -14.29 16.72
CA ILE A 164 0.99 -15.00 15.67
C ILE A 164 2.07 -15.85 16.34
N ARG A 165 1.84 -17.16 16.39
CA ARG A 165 2.84 -18.18 16.72
C ARG A 165 3.92 -18.26 15.64
N ARG A 166 5.19 -18.18 16.07
CA ARG A 166 6.38 -18.61 15.31
C ARG A 166 6.37 -20.13 15.17
N THR A 167 6.59 -20.64 13.97
CA THR A 167 7.06 -22.01 13.75
C THR A 167 8.50 -21.98 13.26
N LYS A 168 9.39 -22.61 14.02
CA LYS A 168 10.73 -23.05 13.59
C LYS A 168 10.57 -24.45 13.01
N ASN A 169 11.13 -24.71 11.84
CA ASN A 169 11.38 -26.08 11.40
C ASN A 169 12.89 -26.27 11.24
N HIS A 170 13.35 -27.38 11.82
CA HIS A 170 14.65 -28.01 11.64
C HIS A 170 14.81 -28.54 10.21
#